data_AF-A0A4S5CCW3-F1
#
_entry.id   AF-A0A4S5CCW3-F1
#
_cell.length_a   1.000
_cell.length_b   1.000
_cell.length_c   1.000
_cell.angle_alpha   90.00
_cell.angle_beta   90.00
_cell.angle_gamma   90.00
#
_symmetry.space_group_name_H-M   'P 1'
#
loop_
_entity.id
_entity.type
_entity.pdbx_description
1 polymer ?
#
loop_
_entity_poly.entity_id
_entity_poly.type
_entity_poly.pdbx_seq_one_letter_code
_entity_poly.pdbx_strand_id
1 'polypeptide(L)'
;MSTNIVLDKGTTLYHGTRSTFDRPIGSRQGGPSSVPCVWFTSSPSIAQHYIGHQAQSRMCLYDPQCPSALHDPLSFYQIAGVENAPEAMHLCRNHGYTFRLPENIHNPHCIKYMSFYDGRLTEISNHDVINLLVAHYGYDFSTENTFYGYIKGTQIIPFSEARKGSILEAKVSSKLNLYDARLGDDFGYDYNNVELFNRANELGYDGVIINDRVNSDTFNHLEHLGYAIFPSGLDKLSFSSYPTICANFNNYDELINYDRIITKRPSIADLSRLLPAHAPKFPIEECVSSSMDNSSIIDGVIINHELKHEATALTNKSVIELGPKFFEYDEESRRHILVHELCHFISDSFGIQLAFDMSDLGCFGPIEDGVISHGPNGTFTPNECLTESIAIYLDDPEHLAQHYPKAFSYIDSKLRFGELSLQQKREITEYRSELDKLRKHNAEQLEQAMETLLSHNTPDSPFQEQIQQALREIIFDGTVSTATHQLIKTKLTPPQNPDDASQPRSRRIAP
;
A
#
# COMPACT_ATOMS: atom_id res chain seq x y z
N MET A 1 36.47 -11.69 -6.36
CA MET A 1 36.38 -10.44 -5.58
C MET A 1 34.99 -10.43 -4.98
N SER A 2 34.84 -10.37 -3.65
CA SER A 2 33.50 -10.30 -3.04
C SER A 2 32.94 -8.90 -3.26
N THR A 3 31.87 -8.79 -4.02
CA THR A 3 31.11 -7.56 -4.19
C THR A 3 30.16 -7.42 -3.00
N ASN A 4 30.36 -6.36 -2.22
CA ASN A 4 29.45 -6.00 -1.14
C ASN A 4 28.26 -5.26 -1.74
N ILE A 5 27.04 -5.62 -1.36
CA ILE A 5 25.84 -4.85 -1.66
C ILE A 5 25.40 -4.14 -0.39
N VAL A 6 25.07 -2.86 -0.51
CA VAL A 6 24.54 -2.07 0.59
C VAL A 6 23.10 -1.70 0.24
N LEU A 7 22.14 -2.10 1.07
CA LEU A 7 20.79 -1.54 1.00
C LEU A 7 20.73 -0.30 1.85
N ASP A 8 20.34 0.81 1.22
CA ASP A 8 20.23 2.10 1.87
C ASP A 8 18.96 2.20 2.73
N LYS A 9 18.98 3.20 3.63
CA LYS A 9 17.82 3.53 4.46
C LYS A 9 16.62 3.83 3.56
N GLY A 10 15.45 3.25 3.89
CA GLY A 10 14.21 3.41 3.14
C GLY A 10 13.95 2.33 2.10
N THR A 11 14.94 1.48 1.75
CA THR A 11 14.67 0.27 0.97
C THR A 11 13.62 -0.56 1.67
N THR A 12 12.66 -1.08 0.90
CA THR A 12 11.55 -1.89 1.41
C THR A 12 11.70 -3.32 0.91
N LEU A 13 11.55 -4.26 1.84
CA LEU A 13 11.58 -5.70 1.61
C LEU A 13 10.27 -6.30 2.12
N TYR A 14 9.87 -7.45 1.59
CA TYR A 14 8.61 -8.11 1.91
C TYR A 14 8.83 -9.57 2.27
N HIS A 15 8.14 -10.03 3.30
CA HIS A 15 8.12 -11.43 3.71
C HIS A 15 6.67 -11.90 3.85
N GLY A 16 6.34 -12.99 3.17
CA GLY A 16 5.05 -13.64 3.34
C GLY A 16 5.10 -14.59 4.51
N THR A 17 4.15 -14.44 5.44
CA THR A 17 4.04 -15.36 6.57
C THR A 17 2.59 -15.71 6.88
N ARG A 18 2.40 -16.91 7.46
CA ARG A 18 1.10 -17.36 8.01
C ARG A 18 0.97 -17.07 9.51
N SER A 19 1.99 -16.44 10.08
CA SER A 19 2.06 -16.16 11.50
C SER A 19 1.79 -14.68 11.77
N THR A 20 1.09 -14.38 12.85
CA THR A 20 0.84 -13.01 13.33
C THR A 20 2.09 -12.41 13.99
N PHE A 21 3.31 -12.70 13.50
CA PHE A 21 4.52 -12.21 14.16
C PHE A 21 4.64 -10.70 13.96
N ASP A 22 4.71 -9.95 15.07
CA ASP A 22 5.09 -8.54 15.06
C ASP A 22 6.58 -8.35 14.71
N ARG A 23 7.40 -9.40 14.90
CA ARG A 23 8.81 -9.43 14.55
C ARG A 23 9.27 -10.87 14.26
N PRO A 24 9.90 -11.15 13.11
CA PRO A 24 10.35 -12.49 12.79
C PRO A 24 11.54 -12.83 13.71
N ILE A 25 11.32 -13.76 14.64
CA ILE A 25 12.37 -14.25 15.53
C ILE A 25 13.10 -15.31 14.70
N GLY A 26 14.22 -14.96 14.06
CA GLY A 26 14.97 -15.80 13.10
C GLY A 26 15.33 -17.22 13.57
N SER A 27 14.97 -17.60 14.79
CA SER A 27 15.22 -18.86 15.47
C SER A 27 14.94 -20.16 14.72
N ARG A 28 14.06 -20.26 13.69
CA ARG A 28 13.76 -21.57 13.04
C ARG A 28 13.23 -21.59 11.59
N GLN A 29 13.29 -20.51 10.80
CA GLN A 29 12.61 -20.52 9.50
C GLN A 29 13.49 -20.10 8.32
N GLY A 30 14.05 -21.09 7.63
CA GLY A 30 14.40 -20.99 6.21
C GLY A 30 15.89 -21.04 5.85
N GLY A 31 16.79 -20.90 6.83
CA GLY A 31 18.22 -21.06 6.58
C GLY A 31 18.69 -22.52 6.69
N PRO A 32 19.88 -22.84 6.15
CA PRO A 32 20.66 -23.98 6.62
C PRO A 32 20.61 -24.10 8.14
N SER A 33 20.47 -25.31 8.68
CA SER A 33 20.26 -25.56 10.12
C SER A 33 21.31 -24.94 11.07
N SER A 34 22.43 -24.42 10.55
CA SER A 34 23.47 -23.72 11.31
C SER A 34 23.35 -22.19 11.35
N VAL A 35 22.64 -21.53 10.42
CA VAL A 35 22.48 -20.06 10.42
C VAL A 35 20.99 -19.68 10.34
N PRO A 36 20.39 -19.23 11.46
CA PRO A 36 19.05 -18.64 11.40
C PRO A 36 19.06 -17.42 10.48
N CYS A 37 18.13 -17.35 9.54
CA CYS A 37 17.88 -16.16 8.71
C CYS A 37 16.38 -16.01 8.46
N VAL A 38 15.97 -14.85 7.96
CA VAL A 38 14.59 -14.58 7.51
C VAL A 38 14.65 -14.16 6.05
N TRP A 39 13.87 -14.85 5.22
CA TRP A 39 13.81 -14.59 3.79
C TRP A 39 12.87 -13.46 3.45
N PHE A 40 13.37 -12.49 2.70
CA PHE A 40 12.59 -11.43 2.11
C PHE A 40 12.76 -11.42 0.58
N THR A 41 11.87 -10.72 -0.08
CA THR A 41 11.93 -10.36 -1.50
C THR A 41 11.68 -8.86 -1.64
N SER A 42 12.08 -8.28 -2.76
CA SER A 42 11.72 -6.89 -3.08
C SER A 42 10.28 -6.75 -3.58
N SER A 43 9.56 -7.86 -3.78
CA SER A 43 8.21 -7.84 -4.34
C SER A 43 7.13 -8.37 -3.37
N PRO A 44 6.09 -7.58 -3.07
CA PRO A 44 5.02 -8.00 -2.16
C PRO A 44 4.19 -9.16 -2.72
N SER A 45 4.04 -9.32 -4.04
CA SER A 45 3.26 -10.44 -4.57
C SER A 45 4.08 -11.74 -4.60
N ILE A 46 5.39 -11.67 -4.84
CA ILE A 46 6.29 -12.81 -4.58
C ILE A 46 6.25 -13.21 -3.11
N ALA A 47 6.26 -12.24 -2.19
CA ALA A 47 6.10 -12.51 -0.76
C ALA A 47 4.77 -13.21 -0.47
N GLN A 48 3.66 -12.74 -1.05
CA GLN A 48 2.35 -13.41 -0.95
C GLN A 48 2.36 -14.82 -1.53
N HIS A 49 3.07 -15.04 -2.65
CA HIS A 49 3.20 -16.36 -3.25
C HIS A 49 3.94 -17.34 -2.31
N TYR A 50 4.88 -16.85 -1.52
CA TYR A 50 5.54 -17.65 -0.48
C TYR A 50 4.61 -18.05 0.67
N ILE A 51 3.56 -17.27 0.97
CA ILE A 51 2.49 -17.69 1.89
C ILE A 51 1.81 -18.94 1.31
N GLY A 52 1.60 -18.91 0.00
CA GLY A 52 1.02 -20.00 -0.77
C GLY A 52 1.88 -21.28 -0.72
N HIS A 53 3.15 -21.17 -1.11
CA HIS A 53 4.11 -22.30 -1.09
C HIS A 53 4.33 -22.86 0.32
N GLN A 54 4.41 -22.01 1.35
CA GLN A 54 4.43 -22.47 2.74
C GLN A 54 3.17 -23.26 3.11
N ALA A 55 2.01 -22.93 2.52
CA ALA A 55 0.78 -23.71 2.66
C ALA A 55 0.75 -24.99 1.81
N GLN A 56 1.46 -25.00 0.69
CA GLN A 56 1.58 -26.16 -0.20
C GLN A 56 2.69 -27.13 0.20
N SER A 57 3.49 -26.88 1.24
CA SER A 57 4.47 -27.84 1.74
C SER A 57 3.80 -29.21 1.93
N ARG A 58 4.01 -30.07 0.93
CA ARG A 58 3.23 -31.26 0.67
C ARG A 58 3.68 -32.31 1.66
N MET A 59 2.75 -32.91 2.41
CA MET A 59 3.00 -34.27 2.86
C MET A 59 2.96 -35.19 1.64
N CYS A 60 4.10 -35.78 1.30
CA CYS A 60 4.13 -37.00 0.51
C CYS A 60 3.52 -38.13 1.35
N LEU A 61 2.42 -38.70 0.88
CA LEU A 61 1.89 -39.95 1.40
C LEU A 61 2.87 -41.07 0.99
N TYR A 62 3.36 -41.82 1.96
CA TYR A 62 4.02 -43.09 1.67
C TYR A 62 2.94 -44.08 1.22
N ASP A 63 2.91 -44.38 -0.07
CA ASP A 63 2.16 -45.51 -0.62
C ASP A 63 3.15 -46.68 -0.80
N PRO A 64 3.09 -47.74 0.04
CA PRO A 64 3.96 -48.91 -0.09
C PRO A 64 3.75 -49.67 -1.41
N GLN A 65 2.72 -49.37 -2.19
CA GLN A 65 2.39 -50.02 -3.46
C GLN A 65 2.73 -49.17 -4.70
N CYS A 66 3.21 -47.92 -4.54
CA CYS A 66 3.50 -47.02 -5.66
C CYS A 66 5.01 -46.70 -5.77
N PRO A 67 5.81 -47.57 -6.42
CA PRO A 67 7.28 -47.44 -6.50
C PRO A 67 7.79 -46.30 -7.41
N SER A 68 6.91 -45.53 -8.05
CA SER A 68 7.27 -44.50 -9.04
C SER A 68 6.84 -43.08 -8.69
N ALA A 69 6.30 -42.84 -7.49
CA ALA A 69 6.17 -41.47 -6.99
C ALA A 69 7.58 -40.95 -6.70
N LEU A 70 8.12 -40.12 -7.59
CA LEU A 70 9.44 -39.49 -7.47
C LEU A 70 9.55 -38.78 -6.12
N HIS A 71 10.19 -39.48 -5.19
CA HIS A 71 10.55 -39.03 -3.87
C HIS A 71 11.57 -37.90 -4.02
N ASP A 72 11.31 -36.73 -3.44
CA ASP A 72 12.39 -35.83 -3.05
C ASP A 72 12.91 -36.32 -1.68
N PRO A 73 14.06 -37.01 -1.62
CA PRO A 73 14.55 -37.63 -0.40
C PRO A 73 15.07 -36.59 0.63
N LEU A 74 15.32 -35.34 0.20
CA LEU A 74 15.88 -34.30 1.05
C LEU A 74 14.87 -33.79 2.08
N SER A 75 13.58 -33.79 1.76
CA SER A 75 12.51 -33.38 2.67
C SER A 75 12.29 -34.38 3.82
N PHE A 76 12.69 -35.65 3.65
CA PHE A 76 12.48 -36.70 4.66
C PHE A 76 13.60 -36.77 5.71
N TYR A 77 14.85 -36.48 5.33
CA TYR A 77 15.97 -36.51 6.27
C TYR A 77 15.91 -35.40 7.33
N GLN A 78 15.21 -34.29 7.08
CA GLN A 78 14.98 -33.24 8.09
C GLN A 78 13.82 -33.55 9.06
N ILE A 79 13.02 -34.60 8.81
CA ILE A 79 11.90 -35.00 9.69
C ILE A 79 12.24 -36.25 10.51
N ALA A 80 13.25 -37.02 10.12
CA ALA A 80 13.74 -38.17 10.87
C ALA A 80 15.11 -37.90 11.51
N GLY A 81 15.13 -37.01 12.50
CA GLY A 81 16.21 -37.01 13.49
C GLY A 81 16.00 -38.18 14.44
N VAL A 82 16.40 -39.38 14.04
CA VAL A 82 16.50 -40.52 14.96
C VAL A 82 17.97 -40.61 15.35
N GLU A 83 18.29 -40.87 16.62
CA GLU A 83 19.04 -42.11 16.77
C GLU A 83 18.55 -43.04 17.88
N ASN A 84 17.76 -42.63 18.89
CA ASN A 84 17.52 -43.55 20.03
C ASN A 84 16.16 -43.48 20.78
N ALA A 85 15.06 -42.98 20.21
CA ALA A 85 13.75 -43.04 20.90
C ALA A 85 12.52 -42.91 19.96
N PRO A 86 11.89 -44.02 19.55
CA PRO A 86 10.82 -44.06 18.55
C PRO A 86 9.40 -43.78 19.10
N GLU A 87 9.23 -42.84 20.04
CA GLU A 87 7.89 -42.32 20.42
C GLU A 87 7.28 -41.39 19.33
N ALA A 88 7.80 -41.44 18.10
CA ALA A 88 7.62 -40.40 17.11
C ALA A 88 6.39 -40.61 16.22
N MET A 89 5.21 -40.37 16.78
CA MET A 89 4.21 -39.57 16.06
C MET A 89 4.30 -38.15 16.63
N HIS A 90 5.40 -37.46 16.36
CA HIS A 90 5.42 -36.01 16.48
C HIS A 90 4.57 -35.47 15.33
N LEU A 91 3.27 -35.30 15.56
CA LEU A 91 2.52 -34.23 14.90
C LEU A 91 3.35 -32.98 15.14
N CYS A 92 4.10 -32.55 14.13
CA CYS A 92 4.93 -31.37 14.22
C CYS A 92 3.99 -30.21 14.51
N ARG A 93 3.97 -29.72 15.76
CA ARG A 93 2.93 -28.85 16.37
C ARG A 93 2.78 -27.46 15.72
N ASN A 94 3.35 -27.26 14.53
CA ASN A 94 3.49 -26.00 13.79
C ASN A 94 3.44 -26.18 12.24
N HIS A 95 2.90 -27.27 11.69
CA HIS A 95 2.82 -27.50 10.24
C HIS A 95 1.38 -27.70 9.72
N GLY A 96 1.18 -27.44 8.42
CA GLY A 96 -0.08 -27.69 7.71
C GLY A 96 -0.18 -29.15 7.24
N TYR A 97 -1.39 -29.68 7.22
CA TYR A 97 -1.70 -31.05 6.82
C TYR A 97 -2.78 -31.05 5.73
N THR A 98 -2.61 -31.88 4.70
CA THR A 98 -3.61 -32.13 3.66
C THR A 98 -4.09 -33.58 3.75
N PHE A 99 -5.39 -33.78 3.77
CA PHE A 99 -6.03 -35.11 3.78
C PHE A 99 -6.97 -35.22 2.59
N ARG A 100 -6.81 -36.26 1.78
CA ARG A 100 -7.74 -36.55 0.68
C ARG A 100 -8.79 -37.54 1.19
N LEU A 101 -10.07 -37.13 1.17
CA LEU A 101 -11.16 -38.04 1.46
C LEU A 101 -11.29 -39.02 0.27
N PRO A 102 -11.35 -40.34 0.51
CA PRO A 102 -11.71 -41.26 -0.54
C PRO A 102 -13.11 -40.92 -1.06
N GLU A 103 -13.31 -40.97 -2.38
CA GLU A 103 -14.57 -40.62 -3.08
C GLU A 103 -15.80 -41.38 -2.56
N ASN A 104 -15.59 -42.47 -1.81
CA ASN A 104 -16.60 -43.15 -1.03
C ASN A 104 -16.21 -43.12 0.45
N ILE A 105 -16.88 -42.27 1.22
CA ILE A 105 -16.79 -42.18 2.70
C ILE A 105 -17.10 -43.55 3.35
N HIS A 106 -17.75 -44.46 2.61
CA HIS A 106 -18.11 -45.82 3.01
C HIS A 106 -17.18 -46.92 2.46
N ASN A 107 -16.03 -46.59 1.85
CA ASN A 107 -15.12 -47.60 1.33
C ASN A 107 -14.29 -48.24 2.47
N PRO A 108 -14.42 -49.56 2.74
CA PRO A 108 -13.67 -50.25 3.78
C PRO A 108 -12.16 -50.35 3.52
N HIS A 109 -11.69 -49.94 2.35
CA HIS A 109 -10.27 -49.72 2.08
C HIS A 109 -9.80 -48.39 2.69
N CYS A 110 -9.96 -48.26 4.00
CA CYS A 110 -9.34 -47.20 4.78
C CYS A 110 -7.83 -47.41 4.78
N ILE A 111 -7.08 -46.36 4.43
CA ILE A 111 -5.65 -46.31 4.74
C ILE A 111 -5.54 -46.36 6.27
N LYS A 112 -4.81 -47.36 6.75
CA LYS A 112 -4.58 -47.62 8.16
C LYS A 112 -3.24 -46.99 8.54
N TYR A 113 -3.28 -46.07 9.49
CA TYR A 113 -2.11 -45.43 10.07
C TYR A 113 -1.84 -46.03 11.44
N MET A 114 -0.57 -46.19 11.78
CA MET A 114 -0.18 -46.58 13.13
C MET A 114 0.00 -45.30 13.94
N SER A 115 -0.75 -45.17 15.05
CA SER A 115 -0.72 -44.01 15.92
C SER A 115 -0.67 -44.43 17.39
N PHE A 116 -0.08 -43.60 18.25
CA PHE A 116 -0.17 -43.81 19.70
C PHE A 116 -1.37 -43.02 20.25
N TYR A 117 -2.38 -43.73 20.77
CA TYR A 117 -3.53 -43.16 21.46
C TYR A 117 -3.57 -43.69 22.89
N ASP A 118 -3.57 -42.80 23.88
CA ASP A 118 -3.58 -43.12 25.31
C ASP A 118 -2.46 -44.10 25.75
N GLY A 119 -1.24 -43.86 25.26
CA GLY A 119 -0.05 -44.67 25.57
C GLY A 119 -0.01 -46.04 24.89
N ARG A 120 -0.91 -46.33 23.94
CA ARG A 120 -0.93 -47.59 23.19
C ARG A 120 -0.84 -47.33 21.69
N LEU A 121 -0.03 -48.15 21.02
CA LEU A 121 0.00 -48.19 19.56
C LEU A 121 -1.33 -48.78 19.08
N THR A 122 -2.15 -47.96 18.43
CA THR A 122 -3.42 -48.34 17.84
C THR A 122 -3.42 -48.03 16.35
N GLU A 123 -4.12 -48.85 15.61
CA GLU A 123 -4.40 -48.60 14.21
C GLU A 123 -5.53 -47.55 14.14
N ILE A 124 -5.28 -46.43 13.47
CA ILE A 124 -6.29 -45.40 13.19
C ILE A 124 -6.56 -45.37 11.70
N SER A 125 -7.82 -45.23 11.32
CA SER A 125 -8.25 -45.06 9.93
C SER A 125 -8.47 -43.58 9.60
N ASN A 126 -8.57 -43.26 8.31
CA ASN A 126 -9.09 -41.95 7.86
C ASN A 126 -10.46 -41.64 8.51
N HIS A 127 -11.30 -42.66 8.69
CA HIS A 127 -12.61 -42.49 9.33
C HIS A 127 -12.50 -42.09 10.81
N ASP A 128 -11.54 -42.64 11.55
CA ASP A 128 -11.30 -42.28 12.96
C ASP A 128 -10.81 -40.84 13.09
N VAL A 129 -9.93 -40.40 12.19
CA VAL A 129 -9.45 -39.02 12.13
C VAL A 129 -10.60 -38.07 11.80
N ILE A 130 -11.43 -38.39 10.81
CA ILE A 130 -12.61 -37.59 10.45
C ILE A 130 -13.56 -37.50 11.63
N ASN A 131 -13.90 -38.61 12.27
CA ASN A 131 -14.80 -38.63 13.42
C ASN A 131 -14.26 -37.79 14.57
N LEU A 132 -12.95 -37.84 14.83
CA LEU A 132 -12.30 -37.00 15.84
C LEU A 132 -12.43 -35.51 15.48
N LEU A 133 -12.22 -35.14 14.21
CA LEU A 133 -12.35 -33.76 13.74
C LEU A 133 -13.81 -33.26 13.78
N VAL A 134 -14.79 -34.08 13.40
CA VAL A 134 -16.22 -33.74 13.50
C VAL A 134 -16.64 -33.61 14.98
N ALA A 135 -16.37 -34.63 15.79
CA ALA A 135 -16.91 -34.73 17.15
C ALA A 135 -16.26 -33.75 18.13
N HIS A 136 -14.94 -33.53 18.02
CA HIS A 136 -14.23 -32.66 18.95
C HIS A 136 -14.05 -31.23 18.46
N TYR A 137 -14.07 -31.00 17.14
CA TYR A 137 -13.75 -29.70 16.57
C TYR A 137 -14.86 -29.13 15.66
N GLY A 138 -15.98 -29.84 15.48
CA GLY A 138 -17.18 -29.33 14.80
C GLY A 138 -17.04 -29.16 13.28
N TYR A 139 -16.11 -29.89 12.65
CA TYR A 139 -15.92 -29.82 11.20
C TYR A 139 -17.05 -30.49 10.41
N ASP A 140 -17.38 -29.91 9.26
CA ASP A 140 -18.30 -30.49 8.27
C ASP A 140 -17.51 -30.92 7.02
N PHE A 141 -17.47 -32.22 6.77
CA PHE A 141 -16.79 -32.84 5.62
C PHE A 141 -17.75 -33.11 4.44
N SER A 142 -18.99 -32.62 4.48
CA SER A 142 -20.00 -32.91 3.46
C SER A 142 -19.80 -32.19 2.12
N THR A 143 -18.95 -31.16 2.07
CA THR A 143 -18.84 -30.26 0.91
C THR A 143 -17.49 -30.29 0.19
N GLU A 144 -16.43 -30.87 0.76
CA GLU A 144 -15.08 -30.85 0.19
C GLU A 144 -14.40 -32.23 0.24
N ASN A 145 -13.86 -32.71 -0.89
CA ASN A 145 -13.13 -34.00 -0.99
C ASN A 145 -11.69 -33.94 -0.45
N THR A 146 -11.19 -32.77 -0.05
CA THR A 146 -9.82 -32.58 0.42
C THR A 146 -9.81 -31.60 1.59
N PHE A 147 -9.35 -32.04 2.76
CA PHE A 147 -9.23 -31.22 3.96
C PHE A 147 -7.81 -30.67 4.09
N TYR A 148 -7.70 -29.41 4.53
CA TYR A 148 -6.44 -28.75 4.81
C TYR A 148 -6.51 -28.10 6.20
N GLY A 149 -5.75 -28.59 7.18
CA GLY A 149 -5.75 -28.07 8.55
C GLY A 149 -4.36 -27.63 8.98
N TYR A 150 -4.26 -26.58 9.81
CA TYR A 150 -2.98 -26.18 10.43
C TYR A 150 -3.03 -26.41 11.93
N ILE A 151 -2.04 -27.11 12.52
CA ILE A 151 -2.02 -27.33 13.97
C ILE A 151 -1.07 -26.31 14.61
N LYS A 152 -1.59 -25.51 15.54
CA LYS A 152 -0.83 -24.56 16.37
C LYS A 152 -0.95 -24.95 17.84
N GLY A 153 0.10 -25.56 18.39
CA GLY A 153 0.05 -26.09 19.76
C GLY A 153 -0.93 -27.26 19.89
N THR A 154 -2.03 -27.09 20.63
CA THR A 154 -3.12 -28.07 20.78
C THR A 154 -4.37 -27.73 19.95
N GLN A 155 -4.34 -26.61 19.21
CA GLN A 155 -5.47 -26.13 18.42
C GLN A 155 -5.29 -26.49 16.95
N ILE A 156 -6.38 -26.94 16.32
CA ILE A 156 -6.47 -27.11 14.87
C ILE A 156 -7.13 -25.85 14.32
N ILE A 157 -6.39 -25.11 13.49
CA ILE A 157 -6.85 -23.91 12.81
C ILE A 157 -7.60 -24.33 11.54
N PRO A 158 -8.87 -23.89 11.36
CA PRO A 158 -9.66 -24.12 10.15
C PRO A 158 -8.93 -23.67 8.89
N PHE A 159 -9.15 -24.36 7.77
CA PHE A 159 -8.50 -24.04 6.51
C PHE A 159 -8.63 -22.58 6.11
N SER A 160 -9.85 -22.04 6.24
CA SER A 160 -10.20 -20.65 5.92
C SER A 160 -9.43 -19.63 6.77
N GLU A 161 -9.03 -20.01 7.98
CA GLU A 161 -8.24 -19.18 8.89
C GLU A 161 -6.74 -19.41 8.70
N ALA A 162 -6.32 -20.66 8.49
CA ALA A 162 -4.95 -21.01 8.16
C ALA A 162 -4.49 -20.37 6.84
N ARG A 163 -5.43 -20.08 5.92
CA ARG A 163 -5.19 -19.35 4.66
C ARG A 163 -4.96 -17.85 4.85
N LYS A 164 -5.32 -17.26 5.99
CA LYS A 164 -5.11 -15.84 6.27
C LYS A 164 -3.64 -15.62 6.61
N GLY A 165 -2.84 -15.35 5.58
CA GLY A 165 -1.49 -14.88 5.77
C GLY A 165 -1.44 -13.39 6.08
N SER A 166 -0.24 -12.93 6.37
CA SER A 166 0.10 -11.52 6.41
C SER A 166 1.37 -11.28 5.60
N ILE A 167 1.45 -10.10 4.99
CA ILE A 167 2.66 -9.57 4.40
C ILE A 167 3.35 -8.74 5.47
N LEU A 168 4.57 -9.13 5.80
CA LEU A 168 5.46 -8.33 6.61
C LEU A 168 6.29 -7.43 5.69
N GLU A 169 6.02 -6.13 5.73
CA GLU A 169 6.85 -5.10 5.11
C GLU A 169 7.99 -4.75 6.07
N ALA A 170 9.23 -4.88 5.61
CA ALA A 170 10.43 -4.52 6.33
C ALA A 170 11.11 -3.33 5.65
N LYS A 171 11.14 -2.19 6.33
CA LYS A 171 11.85 -0.98 5.88
C LYS A 171 13.22 -0.88 6.54
N VAL A 172 14.25 -0.74 5.72
CA VAL A 172 15.64 -0.55 6.14
C VAL A 172 15.75 0.76 6.92
N SER A 173 15.97 0.67 8.25
CA SER A 173 16.09 1.83 9.13
C SER A 173 17.52 2.34 9.22
N SER A 174 18.50 1.47 8.97
CA SER A 174 19.93 1.79 8.84
C SER A 174 20.58 0.86 7.81
N LYS A 175 21.72 1.25 7.24
CA LYS A 175 22.38 0.52 6.13
C LYS A 175 22.52 -0.98 6.44
N LEU A 176 22.04 -1.81 5.52
CA LEU A 176 22.25 -3.27 5.54
C LEU A 176 23.39 -3.63 4.58
N ASN A 177 24.43 -4.26 5.11
CA ASN A 177 25.55 -4.77 4.33
C ASN A 177 25.27 -6.24 4.01
N LEU A 178 25.03 -6.55 2.75
CA LEU A 178 24.72 -7.89 2.28
C LEU A 178 25.89 -8.48 1.50
N TYR A 179 26.12 -9.77 1.71
CA TYR A 179 27.03 -10.56 0.88
C TYR A 179 26.32 -10.89 -0.45
N ASP A 180 26.94 -10.52 -1.57
CA ASP A 180 26.38 -10.79 -2.90
C ASP A 180 26.80 -12.18 -3.39
N ALA A 181 25.92 -13.16 -3.19
CA ALA A 181 26.15 -14.52 -3.64
C ALA A 181 25.82 -14.72 -5.13
N ARG A 182 25.18 -13.74 -5.79
CA ARG A 182 24.77 -13.83 -7.20
C ARG A 182 25.94 -13.90 -8.18
N LEU A 183 27.14 -13.53 -7.72
CA LEU A 183 28.35 -13.40 -8.52
C LEU A 183 29.38 -14.52 -8.26
N GLY A 184 29.00 -15.56 -7.48
CA GLY A 184 29.82 -16.74 -7.20
C GLY A 184 29.54 -17.91 -8.14
N ASP A 185 30.55 -18.76 -8.36
CA ASP A 185 30.63 -19.87 -9.33
C ASP A 185 29.36 -20.74 -9.49
N ASP A 186 29.16 -21.24 -10.72
CA ASP A 186 28.35 -22.34 -11.33
C ASP A 186 27.46 -23.30 -10.49
N PHE A 187 27.24 -23.05 -9.20
CA PHE A 187 26.44 -23.88 -8.31
C PHE A 187 24.96 -23.51 -8.44
N GLY A 188 24.12 -24.52 -8.64
CA GLY A 188 22.67 -24.34 -8.69
C GLY A 188 22.13 -23.76 -7.37
N TYR A 189 21.18 -22.84 -7.49
CA TYR A 189 20.31 -22.26 -6.45
C TYR A 189 20.91 -22.22 -5.02
N ASP A 190 21.51 -21.07 -4.69
CA ASP A 190 22.35 -20.83 -3.50
C ASP A 190 21.67 -20.91 -2.13
N TYR A 191 20.34 -21.04 -2.04
CA TYR A 191 19.65 -21.04 -0.73
C TYR A 191 19.99 -22.26 0.14
N ASN A 192 20.53 -23.34 -0.44
CA ASN A 192 21.01 -24.52 0.28
C ASN A 192 22.50 -24.46 0.67
N ASN A 193 23.22 -23.39 0.31
CA ASN A 193 24.66 -23.29 0.53
C ASN A 193 25.01 -22.87 1.97
N VAL A 194 25.00 -23.84 2.87
CA VAL A 194 25.28 -23.67 4.31
C VAL A 194 26.58 -22.94 4.59
N GLU A 195 27.64 -23.32 3.87
CA GLU A 195 28.98 -22.78 4.07
C GLU A 195 29.05 -21.29 3.70
N LEU A 196 28.38 -20.89 2.61
CA LEU A 196 28.29 -19.49 2.20
C LEU A 196 27.61 -18.63 3.26
N PHE A 197 26.50 -19.12 3.83
CA PHE A 197 25.74 -18.39 4.85
C PHE A 197 26.52 -18.29 6.15
N ASN A 198 27.16 -19.38 6.61
CA ASN A 198 28.05 -19.37 7.77
C ASN A 198 29.16 -18.33 7.57
N ARG A 199 29.84 -18.38 6.41
CA ARG A 199 30.94 -17.47 6.09
C ARG A 199 30.49 -16.01 6.03
N ALA A 200 29.35 -15.70 5.40
CA ALA A 200 28.82 -14.34 5.36
C ALA A 200 28.49 -13.83 6.77
N ASN A 201 27.89 -14.67 7.61
CA ASN A 201 27.60 -14.31 9.00
C ASN A 201 28.88 -14.10 9.82
N GLU A 202 29.90 -14.96 9.68
CA GLU A 202 31.21 -14.83 10.35
C GLU A 202 31.98 -13.58 9.91
N LEU A 203 31.82 -13.16 8.65
CA LEU A 203 32.41 -11.93 8.11
C LEU A 203 31.66 -10.66 8.56
N GLY A 204 30.57 -10.80 9.33
CA GLY A 204 29.82 -9.69 9.90
C GLY A 204 28.87 -9.00 8.92
N TYR A 205 28.46 -9.68 7.85
CA TYR A 205 27.37 -9.20 7.00
C TYR A 205 26.03 -9.27 7.75
N ASP A 206 25.08 -8.44 7.34
CA ASP A 206 23.71 -8.42 7.85
C ASP A 206 22.81 -9.47 7.18
N GLY A 207 23.27 -10.05 6.08
CA GLY A 207 22.54 -11.05 5.31
C GLY A 207 23.23 -11.39 4.00
N VAL A 208 22.53 -12.16 3.18
CA VAL A 208 22.96 -12.61 1.85
C VAL A 208 21.89 -12.24 0.84
N ILE A 209 22.32 -11.79 -0.34
CA ILE A 209 21.45 -11.63 -1.51
C ILE A 209 21.77 -12.74 -2.53
N ILE A 210 20.73 -13.40 -3.04
CA ILE A 210 20.81 -14.49 -4.02
C ILE A 210 19.88 -14.22 -5.22
N ASN A 211 20.11 -14.96 -6.31
CA ASN A 211 19.11 -15.13 -7.36
C ASN A 211 18.21 -16.29 -6.95
N ASP A 212 16.95 -15.99 -6.67
CA ASP A 212 15.95 -16.94 -6.19
C ASP A 212 14.87 -17.18 -7.25
N ARG A 213 14.12 -18.26 -7.09
CA ARG A 213 13.04 -18.63 -8.00
C ARG A 213 11.80 -19.05 -7.23
N VAL A 214 10.69 -18.43 -7.60
CA VAL A 214 9.38 -18.84 -7.13
C VAL A 214 8.66 -19.61 -8.24
N ASN A 215 8.08 -20.77 -7.91
CA ASN A 215 7.36 -21.61 -8.85
C ASN A 215 5.87 -21.25 -8.85
N SER A 216 5.37 -20.86 -10.01
CA SER A 216 3.96 -20.55 -10.27
C SER A 216 3.37 -21.61 -11.20
N ASP A 217 2.11 -22.01 -10.97
CA ASP A 217 1.43 -22.98 -11.83
C ASP A 217 1.14 -22.38 -13.21
N THR A 218 0.94 -21.06 -13.29
CA THR A 218 0.62 -20.31 -14.51
C THR A 218 1.85 -19.76 -15.23
N PHE A 219 2.85 -19.28 -14.47
CA PHE A 219 4.02 -18.58 -15.04
C PHE A 219 5.32 -19.39 -14.99
N ASN A 220 5.26 -20.66 -14.59
CA ASN A 220 6.43 -21.52 -14.36
C ASN A 220 7.42 -20.86 -13.37
N HIS A 221 8.70 -20.80 -13.73
CA HIS A 221 9.75 -20.25 -12.88
C HIS A 221 9.83 -18.72 -13.01
N LEU A 222 9.66 -18.02 -11.89
CA LEU A 222 9.82 -16.58 -11.82
C LEU A 222 11.09 -16.26 -11.05
N GLU A 223 12.05 -15.66 -11.73
CA GLU A 223 13.29 -15.22 -11.11
C GLU A 223 13.06 -13.94 -10.30
N HIS A 224 13.64 -13.88 -9.11
CA HIS A 224 13.65 -12.67 -8.30
C HIS A 224 14.88 -12.62 -7.39
N LEU A 225 15.03 -11.50 -6.69
CA LEU A 225 16.07 -11.36 -5.67
C LEU A 225 15.56 -11.89 -4.34
N GLY A 226 16.28 -12.87 -3.79
CA GLY A 226 16.06 -13.38 -2.45
C GLY A 226 17.02 -12.71 -1.47
N TYR A 227 16.50 -12.24 -0.33
CA TYR A 227 17.27 -11.58 0.71
C TYR A 227 17.18 -12.39 2.00
N ALA A 228 18.22 -13.14 2.33
CA ALA A 228 18.31 -13.84 3.61
C ALA A 228 18.94 -12.92 4.65
N ILE A 229 18.12 -12.36 5.54
CA ILE A 229 18.57 -11.43 6.56
C ILE A 229 18.88 -12.19 7.85
N PHE A 230 20.11 -12.05 8.35
CA PHE A 230 20.54 -12.64 9.61
C PHE A 230 19.95 -11.89 10.82
N PRO A 231 19.92 -12.49 12.02
CA PRO A 231 19.43 -11.83 13.23
C PRO A 231 20.04 -10.45 13.49
N SER A 232 21.33 -10.27 13.22
CA SER A 232 22.04 -8.99 13.31
C SER A 232 21.45 -7.91 12.38
N GLY A 233 21.00 -8.29 11.18
CA GLY A 233 20.34 -7.40 10.23
C GLY A 233 18.90 -7.06 10.58
N LEU A 234 18.19 -7.92 11.32
CA LEU A 234 16.79 -7.69 11.72
C LEU A 234 16.63 -6.50 12.69
N ASP A 235 17.69 -6.11 13.40
CA ASP A 235 17.72 -4.89 14.23
C ASP A 235 17.83 -3.59 13.40
N LYS A 236 18.19 -3.72 12.12
CA LYS A 236 18.29 -2.62 11.16
C LYS A 236 17.05 -2.49 10.27
N LEU A 237 15.99 -3.21 10.62
CA LEU A 237 14.72 -3.22 9.93
C LEU A 237 13.62 -2.72 10.87
N SER A 238 12.70 -1.94 10.31
CA SER A 238 11.42 -1.60 10.92
C SER A 238 10.32 -2.37 10.20
N PHE A 239 9.34 -2.87 10.95
CA PHE A 239 8.35 -3.80 10.42
C PHE A 239 6.95 -3.22 10.47
N SER A 240 6.17 -3.49 9.42
CA SER A 240 4.72 -3.30 9.38
C SER A 240 4.09 -4.58 8.86
N SER A 241 2.91 -4.95 9.36
CA SER A 241 2.21 -6.16 8.94
C SER A 241 0.88 -5.78 8.30
N TYR A 242 0.58 -6.39 7.15
CA TYR A 242 -0.62 -6.17 6.38
C TYR A 242 -1.34 -7.50 6.15
N PRO A 243 -2.69 -7.54 6.22
CA PRO A 243 -3.42 -8.74 5.82
C PRO A 243 -3.18 -9.05 4.34
N THR A 244 -3.19 -10.33 3.95
CA THR A 244 -3.12 -10.70 2.53
C THR A 244 -4.33 -10.18 1.76
N ILE A 245 -4.08 -9.64 0.56
CA ILE A 245 -5.12 -9.11 -0.33
C ILE A 245 -5.95 -10.25 -0.96
N CYS A 246 -5.33 -11.43 -1.15
CA CYS A 246 -6.01 -12.59 -1.73
C CYS A 246 -6.44 -13.60 -0.66
N ALA A 247 -7.74 -13.67 -0.39
CA ALA A 247 -8.31 -14.65 0.53
C ALA A 247 -8.40 -16.07 -0.07
N ASN A 248 -8.25 -16.21 -1.40
CA ASN A 248 -8.40 -17.49 -2.10
C ASN A 248 -7.10 -17.91 -2.79
N PHE A 249 -6.56 -19.03 -2.32
CA PHE A 249 -5.27 -19.58 -2.76
C PHE A 249 -5.17 -19.81 -4.27
N ASN A 250 -6.27 -20.15 -4.92
CA ASN A 250 -6.29 -20.50 -6.34
C ASN A 250 -5.97 -19.31 -7.28
N ASN A 251 -5.88 -18.09 -6.73
CA ASN A 251 -5.64 -16.87 -7.47
C ASN A 251 -4.25 -16.26 -7.17
N TYR A 252 -3.34 -16.98 -6.48
CA TYR A 252 -1.98 -16.48 -6.24
C TYR A 252 -1.19 -16.27 -7.54
N ASP A 253 -1.46 -17.06 -8.57
CA ASP A 253 -0.87 -16.81 -9.89
C ASP A 253 -1.42 -15.53 -10.53
N GLU A 254 -2.69 -15.18 -10.31
CA GLU A 254 -3.23 -13.88 -10.73
C GLU A 254 -2.49 -12.72 -10.03
N LEU A 255 -1.95 -12.94 -8.82
CA LEU A 255 -1.09 -11.98 -8.11
C LEU A 255 0.32 -11.84 -8.71
N ILE A 256 0.82 -12.83 -9.44
CA ILE A 256 2.08 -12.67 -10.20
C ILE A 256 1.84 -11.87 -11.46
N ASN A 257 0.70 -12.08 -12.12
CA ASN A 257 0.27 -11.22 -13.22
C ASN A 257 0.05 -9.79 -12.70
N TYR A 258 -0.50 -9.65 -11.49
CA TYR A 258 -0.57 -8.42 -10.72
C TYR A 258 0.84 -7.82 -10.55
N ASP A 259 1.88 -8.54 -10.12
CA ASP A 259 3.24 -7.99 -10.02
C ASP A 259 3.82 -7.48 -11.34
N ARG A 260 3.62 -8.17 -12.48
CA ARG A 260 4.04 -7.62 -13.80
C ARG A 260 3.27 -6.36 -14.19
N ILE A 261 2.04 -6.21 -13.71
CA ILE A 261 1.13 -5.09 -14.02
C ILE A 261 1.22 -3.95 -12.97
N ILE A 262 1.67 -4.23 -11.75
CA ILE A 262 1.65 -3.30 -10.59
C ILE A 262 3.03 -2.93 -10.07
N THR A 263 4.03 -3.82 -10.15
CA THR A 263 5.40 -3.37 -9.93
C THR A 263 5.91 -2.58 -11.13
N LYS A 264 5.41 -2.86 -12.33
CA LYS A 264 5.62 -1.97 -13.46
C LYS A 264 4.73 -0.75 -13.25
N ARG A 265 5.36 0.43 -13.28
CA ARG A 265 4.63 1.69 -13.32
C ARG A 265 3.59 1.63 -14.45
N PRO A 266 2.29 1.81 -14.16
CA PRO A 266 1.28 1.83 -15.21
C PRO A 266 1.59 2.92 -16.23
N SER A 267 1.25 2.64 -17.48
CA SER A 267 1.40 3.58 -18.60
C SER A 267 0.05 3.84 -19.26
N ILE A 268 -0.01 4.74 -20.25
CA ILE A 268 -1.20 4.93 -21.10
C ILE A 268 -1.70 3.58 -21.67
N ALA A 269 -0.80 2.65 -22.00
CA ALA A 269 -1.18 1.33 -22.51
C ALA A 269 -2.01 0.49 -21.51
N ASP A 270 -1.94 0.81 -20.22
CA ASP A 270 -2.66 0.15 -19.14
C ASP A 270 -3.95 0.87 -18.74
N LEU A 271 -4.23 2.06 -19.30
CA LEU A 271 -5.35 2.93 -18.92
C LEU A 271 -6.70 2.19 -18.91
N SER A 272 -6.97 1.37 -19.91
CA SER A 272 -8.21 0.57 -20.00
C SER A 272 -8.46 -0.38 -18.82
N ARG A 273 -7.39 -0.79 -18.11
CA ARG A 273 -7.46 -1.66 -16.92
C ARG A 273 -7.61 -0.87 -15.63
N LEU A 274 -7.09 0.37 -15.61
CA LEU A 274 -7.16 1.27 -14.45
C LEU A 274 -8.53 1.93 -14.32
N LEU A 275 -9.23 2.09 -15.44
CA LEU A 275 -10.55 2.69 -15.47
C LEU A 275 -11.57 1.88 -14.65
N PRO A 276 -12.42 2.54 -13.83
CA PRO A 276 -13.47 1.85 -13.11
C PRO A 276 -14.48 1.22 -14.09
N ALA A 277 -15.25 0.23 -13.62
CA ALA A 277 -16.16 -0.54 -14.47
C ALA A 277 -17.21 0.30 -15.23
N HIS A 278 -17.54 1.49 -14.71
CA HIS A 278 -18.48 2.42 -15.32
C HIS A 278 -17.83 3.42 -16.27
N ALA A 279 -16.52 3.47 -16.42
CA ALA A 279 -15.90 4.38 -17.39
C ALA A 279 -16.20 3.92 -18.83
N PRO A 280 -16.30 4.86 -19.80
CA PRO A 280 -16.43 4.51 -21.20
C PRO A 280 -15.17 3.77 -21.68
N LYS A 281 -15.37 2.81 -22.60
CA LYS A 281 -14.29 2.03 -23.20
C LYS A 281 -14.32 2.24 -24.70
N PHE A 282 -13.37 3.03 -25.21
CA PHE A 282 -13.23 3.30 -26.63
C PHE A 282 -11.75 3.30 -27.06
N PRO A 283 -11.48 3.01 -28.35
CA PRO A 283 -10.14 3.11 -28.91
C PRO A 283 -9.72 4.58 -29.05
N ILE A 284 -8.83 5.05 -28.16
CA ILE A 284 -8.35 6.45 -28.12
C ILE A 284 -7.85 6.92 -29.50
N GLU A 285 -7.05 6.12 -30.19
CA GLU A 285 -6.47 6.49 -31.49
C GLU A 285 -7.53 6.68 -32.60
N GLU A 286 -8.68 6.01 -32.50
CA GLU A 286 -9.80 6.22 -33.43
C GLU A 286 -10.47 7.57 -33.16
N CYS A 287 -10.63 7.96 -31.89
CA CYS A 287 -11.13 9.28 -31.52
C CYS A 287 -10.16 10.40 -31.92
N VAL A 288 -8.85 10.20 -31.71
CA VAL A 288 -7.80 11.19 -32.05
C VAL A 288 -7.82 11.52 -33.54
N SER A 289 -7.92 10.49 -34.39
CA SER A 289 -7.92 10.61 -35.86
C SER A 289 -9.29 10.96 -36.46
N SER A 290 -10.34 11.01 -35.64
CA SER A 290 -11.68 11.35 -36.10
C SER A 290 -11.79 12.82 -36.53
N SER A 291 -12.73 13.08 -37.43
CA SER A 291 -13.16 14.44 -37.77
C SER A 291 -14.54 14.72 -37.19
N MET A 292 -14.81 16.00 -36.97
CA MET A 292 -16.07 16.48 -36.41
C MET A 292 -17.30 16.00 -37.23
N ASP A 293 -17.16 15.90 -38.56
CA ASP A 293 -18.23 15.49 -39.48
C ASP A 293 -18.37 13.96 -39.62
N ASN A 294 -17.37 13.19 -39.18
CA ASN A 294 -17.26 11.76 -39.46
C ASN A 294 -17.40 10.91 -38.19
N SER A 295 -18.15 11.41 -37.21
CA SER A 295 -18.44 10.71 -35.95
C SER A 295 -19.42 9.55 -36.17
N SER A 296 -18.90 8.47 -36.75
CA SER A 296 -19.39 7.16 -36.35
C SER A 296 -19.48 7.12 -34.82
N ILE A 297 -20.60 6.62 -34.30
CA ILE A 297 -20.90 6.58 -32.87
C ILE A 297 -19.81 5.73 -32.20
N ILE A 298 -18.79 6.37 -31.63
CA ILE A 298 -17.84 5.69 -30.77
C ILE A 298 -18.52 5.58 -29.42
N ASP A 299 -18.94 4.37 -29.06
CA ASP A 299 -19.65 4.13 -27.80
C ASP A 299 -18.87 4.72 -26.61
N GLY A 300 -19.53 5.63 -25.88
CA GLY A 300 -18.92 6.36 -24.74
C GLY A 300 -18.34 7.73 -25.08
N VAL A 301 -18.39 8.18 -26.34
CA VAL A 301 -17.95 9.52 -26.77
C VAL A 301 -19.07 10.21 -27.55
N ILE A 302 -19.39 11.46 -27.20
CA ILE A 302 -20.44 12.27 -27.86
C ILE A 302 -19.86 13.61 -28.30
N ILE A 303 -20.20 14.06 -29.51
CA ILE A 303 -19.87 15.44 -29.94
C ILE A 303 -20.94 16.41 -29.42
N ASN A 304 -20.51 17.40 -28.66
CA ASN A 304 -21.36 18.48 -28.16
C ASN A 304 -20.96 19.81 -28.83
N HIS A 305 -21.72 20.21 -29.85
CA HIS A 305 -21.48 21.45 -30.61
C HIS A 305 -21.58 22.74 -29.78
N GLU A 306 -22.22 22.68 -28.61
CA GLU A 306 -22.39 23.82 -27.71
C GLU A 306 -21.31 23.89 -26.62
N LEU A 307 -20.46 22.86 -26.50
CA LEU A 307 -19.39 22.83 -25.51
C LEU A 307 -18.33 23.88 -25.84
N LYS A 308 -18.11 24.82 -24.90
CA LYS A 308 -17.17 25.94 -25.07
C LYS A 308 -15.71 25.54 -24.91
N HIS A 309 -15.46 24.40 -24.28
CA HIS A 309 -14.13 23.86 -24.01
C HIS A 309 -13.87 22.66 -24.94
N GLU A 310 -12.64 22.17 -24.92
CA GLU A 310 -12.19 21.04 -25.72
C GLU A 310 -12.97 19.75 -25.43
N ALA A 311 -13.06 19.34 -24.17
CA ALA A 311 -13.76 18.14 -23.78
C ALA A 311 -14.31 18.25 -22.35
N THR A 312 -15.15 17.28 -21.96
CA THR A 312 -15.60 17.14 -20.58
C THR A 312 -16.00 15.69 -20.29
N ALA A 313 -15.53 15.16 -19.17
CA ALA A 313 -15.92 13.86 -18.67
C ALA A 313 -17.22 13.99 -17.86
N LEU A 314 -18.30 13.37 -18.35
CA LEU A 314 -19.53 13.20 -17.61
C LEU A 314 -19.48 11.87 -16.86
N THR A 315 -18.73 11.84 -15.75
CA THR A 315 -18.39 10.60 -15.04
C THR A 315 -19.62 9.83 -14.56
N ASN A 316 -20.66 10.53 -14.13
CA ASN A 316 -21.96 9.98 -13.74
C ASN A 316 -22.77 9.37 -14.90
N LYS A 317 -22.47 9.73 -16.15
CA LYS A 317 -23.13 9.22 -17.36
C LYS A 317 -22.26 8.24 -18.13
N SER A 318 -21.03 7.98 -17.67
CA SER A 318 -20.12 7.07 -18.38
C SER A 318 -19.79 7.53 -19.80
N VAL A 319 -19.67 8.85 -20.02
CA VAL A 319 -19.49 9.45 -21.36
C VAL A 319 -18.45 10.57 -21.30
N ILE A 320 -17.70 10.75 -22.38
CA ILE A 320 -16.89 11.95 -22.65
C ILE A 320 -17.58 12.78 -23.75
N GLU A 321 -17.80 14.06 -23.50
CA GLU A 321 -18.26 15.02 -24.51
C GLU A 321 -17.06 15.73 -25.15
N LEU A 322 -17.04 15.81 -26.47
CA LEU A 322 -16.03 16.54 -27.25
C LEU A 322 -16.66 17.79 -27.87
N GLY A 323 -16.05 18.95 -27.64
CA GLY A 323 -16.44 20.22 -28.21
C GLY A 323 -15.73 20.51 -29.54
N PRO A 324 -16.16 21.54 -30.30
CA PRO A 324 -15.53 21.91 -31.57
C PRO A 324 -14.02 22.17 -31.45
N LYS A 325 -13.61 22.78 -30.33
CA LYS A 325 -12.21 23.14 -30.04
C LYS A 325 -11.29 21.93 -29.97
N PHE A 326 -11.78 20.75 -29.55
CA PHE A 326 -10.99 19.50 -29.58
C PHE A 326 -10.45 19.20 -30.98
N PHE A 327 -11.26 19.43 -32.01
CA PHE A 327 -10.89 19.15 -33.39
C PHE A 327 -9.97 20.20 -34.00
N GLU A 328 -9.68 21.30 -33.30
CA GLU A 328 -8.69 22.30 -33.73
C GLU A 328 -7.26 21.93 -33.32
N TYR A 329 -7.11 21.03 -32.34
CA TYR A 329 -5.82 20.56 -31.85
C TYR A 329 -5.19 19.50 -32.75
N ASP A 330 -3.87 19.40 -32.68
CA ASP A 330 -3.10 18.30 -33.28
C ASP A 330 -3.37 16.95 -32.57
N GLU A 331 -2.92 15.85 -33.17
CA GLU A 331 -3.18 14.50 -32.67
C GLU A 331 -2.59 14.23 -31.27
N GLU A 332 -1.43 14.81 -30.93
CA GLU A 332 -0.78 14.63 -29.64
C GLU A 332 -1.58 15.34 -28.54
N SER A 333 -1.95 16.60 -28.79
CA SER A 333 -2.81 17.40 -27.93
C SER A 333 -4.18 16.73 -27.73
N ARG A 334 -4.80 16.22 -28.79
CA ARG A 334 -6.07 15.47 -28.71
C ARG A 334 -5.94 14.19 -27.88
N ARG A 335 -4.85 13.44 -28.04
CA ARG A 335 -4.58 12.24 -27.24
C ARG A 335 -4.49 12.59 -25.76
N HIS A 336 -3.72 13.63 -25.43
CA HIS A 336 -3.58 14.09 -24.05
C HIS A 336 -4.93 14.53 -23.46
N ILE A 337 -5.73 15.32 -24.19
CA ILE A 337 -7.08 15.71 -23.76
C ILE A 337 -7.94 14.47 -23.45
N LEU A 338 -7.99 13.47 -24.35
CA LEU A 338 -8.77 12.25 -24.09
C LEU A 338 -8.26 11.45 -22.88
N VAL A 339 -6.94 11.36 -22.70
CA VAL A 339 -6.35 10.70 -21.53
C VAL A 339 -6.70 11.45 -20.25
N HIS A 340 -6.63 12.79 -20.25
CA HIS A 340 -7.05 13.63 -19.13
C HIS A 340 -8.52 13.38 -18.78
N GLU A 341 -9.43 13.40 -19.76
CA GLU A 341 -10.85 13.16 -19.53
C GLU A 341 -11.13 11.76 -18.97
N LEU A 342 -10.42 10.74 -19.46
CA LEU A 342 -10.49 9.39 -18.90
C LEU A 342 -9.95 9.33 -17.46
N CYS A 343 -8.94 10.13 -17.13
CA CYS A 343 -8.37 10.20 -15.79
C CYS A 343 -9.33 10.83 -14.77
N HIS A 344 -10.35 11.61 -15.18
CA HIS A 344 -11.41 12.04 -14.25
C HIS A 344 -12.14 10.85 -13.62
N PHE A 345 -12.40 9.77 -14.38
CA PHE A 345 -13.02 8.57 -13.85
C PHE A 345 -12.14 7.88 -12.79
N ILE A 346 -10.82 7.92 -12.99
CA ILE A 346 -9.85 7.38 -12.01
C ILE A 346 -9.80 8.29 -10.77
N SER A 347 -9.71 9.60 -10.95
CA SER A 347 -9.71 10.59 -9.86
C SER A 347 -10.97 10.45 -8.99
N ASP A 348 -12.15 10.35 -9.61
CA ASP A 348 -13.42 10.14 -8.91
C ASP A 348 -13.41 8.84 -8.09
N SER A 349 -12.79 7.77 -8.61
CA SER A 349 -12.65 6.49 -7.89
C SER A 349 -11.73 6.58 -6.66
N PHE A 350 -10.78 7.51 -6.65
CA PHE A 350 -9.95 7.77 -5.48
C PHE A 350 -10.69 8.57 -4.41
N GLY A 351 -11.74 9.29 -4.81
CA GLY A 351 -12.57 10.13 -3.97
C GLY A 351 -12.07 11.57 -3.89
N ILE A 352 -12.99 12.52 -4.02
CA ILE A 352 -12.71 13.97 -4.07
C ILE A 352 -11.88 14.46 -2.88
N GLN A 353 -12.04 13.84 -1.70
CA GLN A 353 -11.30 14.22 -0.50
C GLN A 353 -9.79 14.06 -0.66
N LEU A 354 -9.33 13.08 -1.45
CA LEU A 354 -7.90 12.91 -1.70
C LEU A 354 -7.32 14.10 -2.47
N ALA A 355 -8.05 14.62 -3.46
CA ALA A 355 -7.61 15.78 -4.23
C ALA A 355 -7.43 17.01 -3.32
N PHE A 356 -8.36 17.23 -2.39
CA PHE A 356 -8.25 18.28 -1.37
C PHE A 356 -7.06 18.04 -0.43
N ASP A 357 -6.92 16.82 0.11
CA ASP A 357 -5.81 16.48 1.00
C ASP A 357 -4.44 16.68 0.33
N MET A 358 -4.32 16.31 -0.95
CA MET A 358 -3.10 16.53 -1.73
C MET A 358 -2.84 18.01 -1.99
N SER A 359 -3.88 18.79 -2.27
CA SER A 359 -3.74 20.25 -2.46
C SER A 359 -3.27 20.92 -1.17
N ASP A 360 -3.92 20.61 -0.06
CA ASP A 360 -3.61 21.11 1.28
C ASP A 360 -2.16 20.79 1.72
N LEU A 361 -1.63 19.63 1.32
CA LEU A 361 -0.25 19.21 1.57
C LEU A 361 0.79 19.79 0.60
N GLY A 362 0.35 20.63 -0.35
CA GLY A 362 1.19 21.22 -1.39
C GLY A 362 1.73 20.18 -2.38
N CYS A 363 0.98 19.13 -2.68
CA CYS A 363 1.42 18.10 -3.63
C CYS A 363 1.52 18.62 -5.07
N PHE A 364 0.70 19.60 -5.42
CA PHE A 364 0.56 20.14 -6.78
C PHE A 364 1.40 21.39 -7.05
N GLY A 365 2.27 21.80 -6.12
CA GLY A 365 3.13 22.98 -6.27
C GLY A 365 3.40 23.70 -4.95
N PRO A 366 4.32 24.68 -4.92
CA PRO A 366 4.60 25.48 -3.74
C PRO A 366 3.37 26.31 -3.34
N ILE A 367 3.09 26.35 -2.04
CA ILE A 367 2.08 27.22 -1.44
C ILE A 367 2.76 28.56 -1.12
N GLU A 368 2.42 29.61 -1.87
CA GLU A 368 2.87 30.99 -1.61
C GLU A 368 1.73 31.76 -0.93
N ASP A 369 1.98 32.34 0.25
CA ASP A 369 0.97 33.08 1.05
C ASP A 369 -0.35 32.30 1.32
N GLY A 370 -0.26 30.98 1.41
CA GLY A 370 -1.43 30.10 1.61
C GLY A 370 -2.17 29.73 0.32
N VAL A 371 -1.66 30.12 -0.86
CA VAL A 371 -2.23 29.84 -2.18
C VAL A 371 -1.19 29.16 -3.07
N ILE A 372 -1.52 28.05 -3.73
CA ILE A 372 -0.61 27.46 -4.73
C ILE A 372 -0.65 28.34 -5.99
N SER A 373 0.52 28.76 -6.48
CA SER A 373 0.60 29.71 -7.59
C SER A 373 0.11 29.13 -8.93
N HIS A 374 0.49 27.89 -9.28
CA HIS A 374 -0.04 27.14 -10.43
C HIS A 374 0.09 25.61 -10.22
N GLY A 375 -0.97 24.85 -10.48
CA GLY A 375 -0.95 23.38 -10.53
C GLY A 375 -0.44 22.83 -11.88
N PRO A 376 -0.33 21.50 -12.04
CA PRO A 376 0.18 20.85 -13.26
C PRO A 376 -0.54 21.26 -14.56
N ASN A 377 -1.84 21.59 -14.49
CA ASN A 377 -2.63 22.07 -15.62
C ASN A 377 -2.74 23.60 -15.72
N GLY A 378 -1.96 24.35 -14.92
CA GLY A 378 -2.04 25.81 -14.85
C GLY A 378 -3.23 26.37 -14.06
N THR A 379 -4.09 25.52 -13.50
CA THR A 379 -5.23 25.91 -12.64
C THR A 379 -4.98 25.51 -11.17
N PHE A 380 -5.92 25.86 -10.28
CA PHE A 380 -5.89 25.47 -8.86
C PHE A 380 -7.07 24.59 -8.43
N THR A 381 -7.89 24.12 -9.36
CA THR A 381 -9.00 23.23 -8.97
C THR A 381 -8.42 21.88 -8.53
N PRO A 382 -8.57 21.47 -7.25
CA PRO A 382 -7.85 20.32 -6.73
C PRO A 382 -8.11 19.03 -7.52
N ASN A 383 -9.36 18.82 -7.94
CA ASN A 383 -9.73 17.65 -8.74
C ASN A 383 -9.04 17.65 -10.11
N GLU A 384 -9.01 18.79 -10.79
CA GLU A 384 -8.31 18.96 -12.07
C GLU A 384 -6.79 18.75 -11.92
N CYS A 385 -6.20 19.22 -10.81
CA CYS A 385 -4.79 18.99 -10.52
C CYS A 385 -4.48 17.51 -10.30
N LEU A 386 -5.36 16.78 -9.60
CA LEU A 386 -5.23 15.33 -9.42
C LEU A 386 -5.38 14.61 -10.77
N THR A 387 -6.42 14.92 -11.54
CA THR A 387 -6.66 14.35 -12.87
C THR A 387 -5.46 14.55 -13.78
N GLU A 388 -4.96 15.79 -13.90
CA GLU A 388 -3.80 16.10 -14.73
C GLU A 388 -2.56 15.36 -14.25
N SER A 389 -2.33 15.32 -12.94
CA SER A 389 -1.19 14.59 -12.39
C SER A 389 -1.26 13.08 -12.71
N ILE A 390 -2.45 12.49 -12.75
CA ILE A 390 -2.63 11.08 -13.17
C ILE A 390 -2.31 10.93 -14.66
N ALA A 391 -2.79 11.86 -15.51
CA ALA A 391 -2.50 11.85 -16.94
C ALA A 391 -0.99 11.94 -17.21
N ILE A 392 -0.30 12.91 -16.58
CA ILE A 392 1.17 13.04 -16.68
C ILE A 392 1.87 11.79 -16.13
N TYR A 393 1.41 11.21 -15.01
CA TYR A 393 2.01 9.99 -14.46
C TYR A 393 1.98 8.81 -15.45
N LEU A 394 0.90 8.68 -16.23
CA LEU A 394 0.74 7.59 -17.20
C LEU A 394 1.54 7.83 -18.49
N ASP A 395 1.81 9.10 -18.83
CA ASP A 395 2.49 9.51 -20.07
C ASP A 395 3.99 9.78 -19.85
N ASP A 396 4.32 10.76 -19.02
CA ASP A 396 5.68 11.18 -18.66
C ASP A 396 5.87 11.23 -17.13
N PRO A 397 6.02 10.05 -16.48
CA PRO A 397 6.17 9.99 -15.03
C PRO A 397 7.48 10.59 -14.51
N GLU A 398 8.51 10.72 -15.37
CA GLU A 398 9.78 11.35 -14.98
C GLU A 398 9.57 12.85 -14.81
N HIS A 399 8.82 13.48 -15.73
CA HIS A 399 8.43 14.88 -15.60
C HIS A 399 7.65 15.14 -14.31
N LEU A 400 6.64 14.32 -14.00
CA LEU A 400 5.86 14.47 -12.76
C LEU A 400 6.74 14.28 -11.52
N ALA A 401 7.62 13.28 -11.52
CA ALA A 401 8.53 13.03 -10.40
C ALA A 401 9.50 14.19 -10.16
N GLN A 402 9.96 14.84 -11.24
CA GLN A 402 10.90 15.96 -11.16
C GLN A 402 10.23 17.25 -10.68
N HIS A 403 9.04 17.59 -11.19
CA HIS A 403 8.39 18.88 -10.94
C HIS A 403 7.38 18.83 -9.78
N TYR A 404 6.75 17.67 -9.55
CA TYR A 404 5.73 17.45 -8.53
C TYR A 404 5.98 16.14 -7.76
N PRO A 405 7.14 15.98 -7.09
CA PRO A 405 7.55 14.71 -6.48
C PRO A 405 6.56 14.17 -5.44
N LYS A 406 5.85 15.06 -4.73
CA LYS A 406 4.79 14.65 -3.80
C LYS A 406 3.56 14.11 -4.52
N ALA A 407 3.06 14.80 -5.55
CA ALA A 407 1.95 14.29 -6.37
C ALA A 407 2.30 12.94 -6.98
N PHE A 408 3.50 12.82 -7.56
CA PHE A 408 4.04 11.56 -8.07
C PHE A 408 3.97 10.45 -7.02
N SER A 409 4.47 10.67 -5.80
CA SER A 409 4.48 9.65 -4.74
C SER A 409 3.06 9.20 -4.32
N TYR A 410 2.11 10.12 -4.21
CA TYR A 410 0.73 9.81 -3.82
C TYR A 410 0.00 9.04 -4.92
N ILE A 411 0.18 9.44 -6.17
CA ILE A 411 -0.42 8.79 -7.34
C ILE A 411 0.20 7.41 -7.57
N ASP A 412 1.52 7.29 -7.48
CA ASP A 412 2.22 6.00 -7.56
C ASP A 412 1.68 5.03 -6.52
N SER A 413 1.44 5.52 -5.29
CA SER A 413 0.90 4.69 -4.21
C SER A 413 -0.52 4.20 -4.52
N LYS A 414 -1.40 5.11 -4.98
CA LYS A 414 -2.78 4.76 -5.32
C LYS A 414 -2.89 3.85 -6.52
N LEU A 415 -2.19 4.13 -7.62
CA LEU A 415 -2.31 3.37 -8.85
C LEU A 415 -1.64 1.99 -8.75
N ARG A 416 -0.50 1.89 -8.06
CA ARG A 416 0.19 0.60 -7.92
C ARG A 416 -0.34 -0.21 -6.75
N PHE A 417 -0.53 0.40 -5.58
CA PHE A 417 -0.88 -0.35 -4.37
C PHE A 417 -2.36 -0.28 -4.00
N GLY A 418 -3.18 0.50 -4.71
CA GLY A 418 -4.60 0.72 -4.41
C GLY A 418 -4.84 1.60 -3.18
N GLU A 419 -3.80 1.92 -2.41
CA GLU A 419 -3.90 2.68 -1.18
C GLU A 419 -2.71 3.59 -0.94
N LEU A 420 -2.90 4.60 -0.08
CA LEU A 420 -1.81 5.44 0.39
C LEU A 420 -0.93 4.68 1.40
N SER A 421 0.36 4.96 1.38
CA SER A 421 1.28 4.47 2.40
C SER A 421 0.92 4.99 3.80
N LEU A 422 1.35 4.29 4.84
CA LEU A 422 1.14 4.72 6.22
C LEU A 422 1.73 6.12 6.50
N GLN A 423 2.86 6.45 5.87
CA GLN A 423 3.48 7.77 5.99
C GLN A 423 2.59 8.88 5.41
N GLN A 424 2.06 8.68 4.21
CA GLN A 424 1.14 9.64 3.57
C GLN A 424 -0.17 9.78 4.36
N LYS A 425 -0.74 8.67 4.87
CA LYS A 425 -1.92 8.70 5.75
C LYS A 425 -1.64 9.51 7.02
N ARG A 426 -0.44 9.38 7.60
CA ARG A 426 0.00 10.18 8.77
C ARG A 426 0.14 11.66 8.41
N GLU A 427 0.78 11.99 7.29
CA GLU A 427 0.91 13.37 6.82
C GLU A 427 -0.45 14.06 6.67
N ILE A 428 -1.43 13.40 6.03
CA ILE A 428 -2.81 13.91 5.94
C ILE A 428 -3.41 14.13 7.34
N THR A 429 -3.25 13.15 8.23
CA THR A 429 -3.84 13.20 9.58
C THR A 429 -3.22 14.32 10.42
N GLU A 430 -1.90 14.46 10.38
CA GLU A 430 -1.14 15.49 11.08
C GLU A 430 -1.53 16.88 10.56
N TYR A 431 -1.57 17.06 9.23
CA TYR A 431 -1.98 18.33 8.63
C TYR A 431 -3.40 18.72 9.05
N ARG A 432 -4.37 17.79 8.98
CA ARG A 432 -5.76 18.04 9.42
C ARG A 432 -5.82 18.42 10.89
N SER A 433 -5.08 17.72 11.75
CA SER A 433 -4.98 18.04 13.17
C SER A 433 -4.44 19.46 13.40
N GLU A 434 -3.39 19.86 12.69
CA GLU A 434 -2.85 21.22 12.79
C GLU A 434 -3.81 22.28 12.24
N LEU A 435 -4.49 21.99 11.13
CA LEU A 435 -5.52 22.87 10.57
C LEU A 435 -6.70 23.05 11.52
N ASP A 436 -7.14 21.98 12.19
CA ASP A 436 -8.21 22.03 13.17
C ASP A 436 -7.79 22.81 14.41
N LYS A 437 -6.54 22.67 14.87
CA LYS A 437 -5.99 23.51 15.95
C LYS A 437 -5.97 24.98 15.55
N LEU A 438 -5.57 25.30 14.32
CA LEU A 438 -5.55 26.66 13.80
C LEU A 438 -6.97 27.25 13.71
N ARG A 439 -7.92 26.48 13.16
CA ARG A 439 -9.34 26.87 13.10
C ARG A 439 -9.92 27.12 14.47
N LYS A 440 -9.65 26.23 15.43
CA LYS A 440 -10.08 26.39 16.82
C LYS A 440 -9.47 27.64 17.45
N HIS A 441 -8.17 27.86 17.27
CA HIS A 441 -7.50 29.06 17.77
C HIS A 441 -8.09 30.35 17.17
N ASN A 442 -8.35 30.36 15.86
CA ASN A 442 -8.96 31.51 15.18
C ASN A 442 -10.40 31.75 15.66
N ALA A 443 -11.17 30.69 15.90
CA ALA A 443 -12.51 30.79 16.48
C ALA A 443 -12.47 31.37 17.90
N GLU A 444 -11.54 30.93 18.74
CA GLU A 444 -11.33 31.48 20.09
C GLU A 444 -10.92 32.96 20.04
N GLN A 445 -10.06 33.35 19.08
CA GLN A 445 -9.67 34.75 18.87
C GLN A 445 -10.85 35.62 18.42
N LEU A 446 -11.69 35.11 17.51
CA LEU A 446 -12.91 35.79 17.06
C LEU A 446 -13.88 36.00 18.22
N GLU A 447 -14.12 34.96 19.01
CA GLU A 447 -15.01 35.01 20.18
C GLU A 447 -14.51 36.03 21.21
N GLN A 448 -13.23 35.97 21.59
CA GLN A 448 -12.63 36.95 22.53
C GLN A 448 -12.68 38.39 22.00
N ALA A 449 -12.45 38.59 20.70
CA ALA A 449 -12.56 39.89 20.07
C ALA A 449 -13.99 40.41 20.12
N MET A 450 -14.98 39.57 19.78
CA MET A 450 -16.40 39.92 19.85
C MET A 450 -16.85 40.25 21.27
N GLU A 451 -16.49 39.43 22.27
CA GLU A 451 -16.82 39.69 23.68
C GLU A 451 -16.24 41.02 24.17
N THR A 452 -14.98 41.30 23.82
CA THR A 452 -14.31 42.56 24.19
C THR A 452 -14.98 43.76 23.54
N LEU A 453 -15.30 43.68 22.24
CA LEU A 453 -15.98 44.75 21.52
C LEU A 453 -17.40 44.98 22.04
N LEU A 454 -18.17 43.92 22.27
CA LEU A 454 -19.55 44.00 22.77
C LEU A 454 -19.62 44.58 24.18
N SER A 455 -18.70 44.20 25.07
CA SER A 455 -18.65 44.73 26.45
C SER A 455 -18.34 46.23 26.53
N HIS A 456 -17.73 46.79 25.48
CA HIS A 456 -17.38 48.22 25.39
C HIS A 456 -18.28 49.01 24.42
N ASN A 457 -19.22 48.36 23.74
CA ASN A 457 -20.18 48.98 22.83
C ASN A 457 -21.34 49.64 23.60
N THR A 458 -21.05 50.75 24.29
CA THR A 458 -22.04 51.55 25.02
C THR A 458 -22.35 52.85 24.27
N PRO A 459 -23.56 53.44 24.45
CA PRO A 459 -23.95 54.70 23.79
C PRO A 459 -22.99 55.88 24.04
N ASP A 460 -22.30 55.87 25.17
CA ASP A 460 -21.40 56.95 25.59
C ASP A 460 -19.91 56.64 25.31
N SER A 461 -19.61 55.53 24.63
CA SER A 461 -18.23 55.13 24.32
C SER A 461 -17.61 56.05 23.27
N PRO A 462 -16.42 56.63 23.49
CA PRO A 462 -15.73 57.44 22.49
C PRO A 462 -15.28 56.64 21.26
N PHE A 463 -15.39 55.30 21.31
CA PHE A 463 -15.01 54.38 20.24
C PHE A 463 -16.22 53.71 19.57
N GLN A 464 -17.45 54.16 19.84
CA GLN A 464 -18.67 53.44 19.42
C GLN A 464 -18.72 53.13 17.92
N GLU A 465 -18.41 54.09 17.05
CA GLU A 465 -18.39 53.87 15.59
C GLU A 465 -17.34 52.84 15.16
N GLN A 466 -16.14 52.90 15.75
CA GLN A 466 -15.04 51.98 15.44
C GLN A 466 -15.36 50.56 15.92
N ILE A 467 -15.99 50.43 17.09
CA ILE A 467 -16.45 49.15 17.64
C ILE A 467 -17.54 48.54 16.73
N GLN A 468 -18.52 49.33 16.31
CA GLN A 468 -19.58 48.85 15.41
C GLN A 468 -19.04 48.43 14.05
N GLN A 469 -18.06 49.17 13.51
CA GLN A 469 -17.38 48.81 12.27
C GLN A 469 -16.61 47.49 12.42
N ALA A 470 -15.83 47.33 13.48
CA ALA A 470 -15.09 46.09 13.76
C ALA A 470 -16.02 44.87 13.95
N LEU A 471 -17.16 45.05 14.64
CA LEU A 471 -18.16 43.98 14.79
C LEU A 471 -18.78 43.58 13.45
N ARG A 472 -19.05 44.54 12.56
CA ARG A 472 -19.54 44.24 11.21
C ARG A 472 -18.50 43.47 10.41
N GLU A 473 -17.25 43.90 10.42
CA GLU A 473 -16.14 43.18 9.77
C GLU A 473 -16.06 41.74 10.26
N ILE A 474 -16.08 41.50 11.57
CA ILE A 474 -16.05 40.14 12.12
C ILE A 474 -17.27 39.32 11.69
N ILE A 475 -18.48 39.88 11.73
CA ILE A 475 -19.73 39.17 11.39
C ILE A 475 -19.80 38.83 9.89
N PHE A 476 -19.37 39.73 9.02
CA PHE A 476 -19.46 39.55 7.58
C PHE A 476 -18.26 38.81 6.99
N ASP A 477 -17.05 39.14 7.45
CA ASP A 477 -15.81 38.63 6.86
C ASP A 477 -15.23 37.44 7.65
N GLY A 478 -15.72 37.17 8.85
CA GLY A 478 -15.29 36.03 9.68
C GLY A 478 -13.83 36.12 10.13
N THR A 479 -13.22 37.31 10.12
CA THR A 479 -11.81 37.52 10.46
C THR A 479 -11.63 38.74 11.37
N VAL A 480 -10.55 38.76 12.16
CA VAL A 480 -10.16 39.91 12.99
C VAL A 480 -9.09 40.73 12.25
N SER A 481 -9.46 41.91 11.76
CA SER A 481 -8.53 42.78 11.04
C SER A 481 -7.41 43.31 11.95
N THR A 482 -6.24 43.67 11.38
CA THR A 482 -5.12 44.28 12.14
C THR A 482 -5.57 45.55 12.87
N ALA A 483 -6.46 46.33 12.27
CA ALA A 483 -7.05 47.52 12.88
C ALA A 483 -7.91 47.14 14.11
N THR A 484 -8.75 46.11 13.99
CA THR A 484 -9.53 45.58 15.11
C THR A 484 -8.64 45.07 16.24
N HIS A 485 -7.55 44.36 15.92
CA HIS A 485 -6.57 43.94 16.92
C HIS A 485 -5.90 45.12 17.63
N GLN A 486 -5.56 46.20 16.91
CA GLN A 486 -4.99 47.41 17.52
C GLN A 486 -6.02 48.11 18.42
N LEU A 487 -7.28 48.20 17.98
CA LEU A 487 -8.38 48.77 18.75
C LEU A 487 -8.62 48.02 20.06
N ILE A 488 -8.60 46.69 20.04
CA ILE A 488 -8.70 45.86 21.26
C ILE A 488 -7.48 46.05 22.16
N LYS A 489 -6.26 46.14 21.59
CA LYS A 489 -5.01 46.31 22.35
C LYS A 489 -4.90 47.63 23.10
N THR A 490 -5.54 48.71 22.64
CA THR A 490 -5.60 49.97 23.40
C THR A 490 -6.49 49.88 24.64
N LYS A 491 -7.07 48.69 24.91
CA LYS A 491 -8.08 48.43 25.93
C LYS A 491 -9.29 49.35 25.82
N LEU A 492 -9.50 49.92 24.63
CA LEU A 492 -10.55 50.92 24.39
C LEU A 492 -10.50 52.07 25.41
N THR A 493 -9.29 52.40 25.88
CA THR A 493 -9.05 53.52 26.79
C THR A 493 -8.80 54.78 25.95
N PRO A 494 -9.54 55.89 26.16
CA PRO A 494 -9.25 57.13 25.47
C PRO A 494 -7.82 57.59 25.80
N PRO A 495 -7.07 58.16 24.83
CA PRO A 495 -5.73 58.66 25.08
C PRO A 495 -5.76 59.65 26.24
N GLN A 496 -4.92 59.41 27.26
CA GLN A 496 -4.97 60.13 28.54
C GLN A 496 -4.62 61.63 28.47
N ASN A 497 -4.22 62.16 27.31
CA ASN A 497 -4.12 63.60 27.09
C ASN A 497 -4.18 63.94 25.59
N PRO A 498 -5.07 64.84 25.15
CA PRO A 498 -5.06 65.36 23.78
C PRO A 498 -3.84 66.26 23.47
N ASP A 499 -3.08 66.68 24.48
CA ASP A 499 -1.93 67.60 24.32
C ASP A 499 -0.61 66.92 23.90
N ASP A 500 -0.50 65.59 23.96
CA ASP A 500 0.73 64.88 23.53
C ASP A 500 0.83 64.68 22.01
N ALA A 501 -0.24 64.95 21.25
CA ALA A 501 -0.27 64.81 19.79
C ALA A 501 0.16 66.08 19.02
N SER A 502 0.38 67.20 19.70
CA SER A 502 0.61 68.51 19.06
C SER A 502 2.03 69.06 19.17
N GLN A 503 3.00 68.33 19.77
CA GLN A 503 4.39 68.79 19.74
C GLN A 503 5.11 68.36 18.45
N PRO A 504 5.45 69.30 17.53
CA PRO A 504 6.23 68.98 16.36
C PRO A 504 7.63 68.52 16.81
N ARG A 505 8.01 67.29 16.46
CA ARG A 505 9.37 66.79 16.64
C ARG A 505 10.33 67.65 15.83
N SER A 506 10.92 68.65 16.50
CA SER A 506 12.09 69.37 16.04
C SER A 506 13.22 68.35 15.77
N ARG A 507 13.48 68.08 14.48
CA ARG A 507 14.69 67.38 14.05
C ARG A 507 15.89 68.25 14.40
N ARG A 508 16.59 67.91 15.47
CA ARG A 508 18.00 68.30 15.65
C ARG A 508 18.81 67.55 14.59
N ILE A 509 19.18 68.27 13.53
CA ILE A 509 20.37 67.96 12.75
C ILE A 509 21.55 68.54 13.55
N ALA A 510 22.54 67.71 13.84
CA ALA A 510 23.83 68.14 14.37
C ALA A 510 24.93 67.29 13.69
N PRO A 511 26.15 67.84 13.59
CA PRO A 511 27.00 67.79 12.39
C PRO A 511 27.73 66.48 12.13
#